data_AF-A0A926BFC8-F1
#
_entry.id   AF-A0A926BFC8-F1
#
_cell.length_a   1.000
_cell.length_b   1.000
_cell.length_c   1.000
_cell.angle_alpha   90.00
_cell.angle_beta   90.00
_cell.angle_gamma   90.00
#
_symmetry.space_group_name_H-M   'P 1'
#
loop_
_entity.id
_entity.type
_entity.pdbx_description
1 polymer ?
#
loop_
_entity_poly.entity_id
_entity_poly.type
_entity_poly.pdbx_seq_one_letter_code
_entity_poly.pdbx_strand_id
1 'polypeptide(L)'
;METNIIESLSDKTLSELCGWENCARESEWQTYVLQNCLRLMDVPTGEFTTEDIRLMIGQDMGVEYLLPLAIKLLRQDPFAEGMYY
;
A
#
# COMPACT_ATOMS: atom_id res chain seq x y z
N MET A 1 -9.51 4.31 20.02
CA MET A 1 -10.05 3.21 19.19
C MET A 1 -9.32 3.14 17.85
N GLU A 2 -9.18 4.26 17.12
CA GLU A 2 -8.49 4.30 15.82
C GLU A 2 -7.02 3.82 15.84
N THR A 3 -6.26 4.12 16.90
CA THR A 3 -4.85 3.73 17.01
C THR A 3 -4.64 2.21 16.98
N ASN A 4 -5.55 1.44 17.57
CA ASN A 4 -5.44 -0.01 17.68
C ASN A 4 -5.72 -0.70 16.33
N ILE A 5 -6.60 -0.12 15.52
CA ILE A 5 -6.88 -0.59 14.15
C ILE A 5 -5.67 -0.32 13.25
N ILE A 6 -5.08 0.88 13.33
CA ILE A 6 -3.90 1.25 12.53
C ILE A 6 -2.71 0.36 12.87
N GLU A 7 -2.45 0.09 14.15
CA GLU A 7 -1.40 -0.82 14.59
C GLU A 7 -1.62 -2.24 14.03
N SER A 8 -2.85 -2.76 14.10
CA SER A 8 -3.18 -4.07 13.52
C SER A 8 -3.05 -4.13 11.99
N LEU A 9 -3.16 -3.01 11.27
CA LEU A 9 -2.98 -2.97 9.81
C LEU A 9 -1.49 -2.99 9.47
N SER A 10 -0.68 -2.19 10.18
CA SER A 10 0.76 -2.04 9.93
C SER A 10 1.53 -3.37 9.93
N ASP A 11 1.13 -4.33 10.77
CA ASP A 11 1.79 -5.63 10.90
C ASP A 11 1.44 -6.62 9.77
N LYS A 12 0.44 -6.29 8.94
CA LYS A 12 -0.07 -7.18 7.89
C LYS A 12 0.34 -6.72 6.50
N THR A 13 0.48 -7.69 5.61
CA THR A 13 0.67 -7.44 4.17
C THR A 13 -0.67 -7.20 3.48
N LEU A 14 -0.68 -6.53 2.33
CA LEU A 14 -1.91 -6.37 1.56
C LEU A 14 -2.42 -7.70 1.00
N SER A 15 -1.52 -8.66 0.74
CA SER A 15 -1.91 -10.00 0.29
C SER A 15 -2.81 -10.69 1.32
N GLU A 16 -2.44 -10.61 2.60
CA GLU A 16 -3.23 -11.15 3.71
C GLU A 16 -4.53 -10.40 3.94
N LEU A 17 -4.52 -9.08 3.80
CA LEU A 17 -5.69 -8.24 4.03
C LEU A 17 -6.74 -8.39 2.92
N CYS A 18 -6.30 -8.36 1.66
CA CYS A 18 -7.18 -8.45 0.49
C CYS A 18 -7.63 -9.89 0.18
N GLY A 19 -7.01 -10.90 0.80
CA GLY A 19 -7.25 -12.32 0.47
C GLY A 19 -6.83 -12.67 -0.97
N TRP A 20 -5.88 -11.92 -1.52
CA TRP A 20 -5.37 -12.11 -2.88
C TRP A 20 -4.31 -13.21 -2.89
N GLU A 21 -4.75 -14.45 -2.75
CA GLU A 21 -3.86 -15.59 -2.93
C GLU A 21 -3.38 -15.64 -4.40
N ASN A 22 -2.11 -15.30 -4.60
CA ASN A 22 -1.42 -15.39 -5.90
C ASN A 22 -2.06 -14.58 -7.04
N CYS A 23 -2.21 -13.25 -6.90
CA CYS A 23 -2.37 -12.37 -8.06
C CYS A 23 -1.27 -12.67 -9.08
N ALA A 24 -1.64 -13.05 -10.32
CA ALA A 24 -0.75 -13.55 -11.35
C ALA A 24 0.57 -12.75 -11.47
N ARG A 25 1.60 -13.21 -10.76
CA ARG A 25 2.91 -12.53 -10.65
C ARG A 25 3.73 -12.66 -11.92
N GLU A 26 3.34 -13.59 -12.78
CA GLU A 26 4.03 -13.94 -14.00
C GLU A 26 3.15 -13.60 -15.20
N SER A 27 3.26 -12.35 -15.68
CA SER A 27 2.82 -12.00 -17.02
C SER A 27 4.01 -11.37 -17.73
N GLU A 28 4.31 -11.84 -18.94
CA GLU A 28 5.38 -11.35 -19.82
C GLU A 28 5.21 -9.87 -20.22
N TRP A 29 4.04 -9.27 -19.93
CA TRP A 29 3.65 -7.92 -20.35
C TRP A 29 3.37 -6.96 -19.18
N GLN A 30 3.95 -7.18 -17.99
CA GLN A 30 3.73 -6.28 -16.86
C GLN A 30 4.50 -4.96 -17.05
N THR A 31 3.82 -3.84 -16.83
CA THR A 31 4.48 -2.53 -16.74
C THR A 31 5.32 -2.44 -15.46
N TYR A 32 6.34 -1.58 -15.46
CA TYR A 32 7.17 -1.33 -14.27
C TYR A 32 6.33 -0.95 -13.04
N VAL A 33 5.32 -0.11 -13.22
CA VAL A 33 4.38 0.31 -12.16
C VAL A 33 3.65 -0.89 -11.57
N LEU A 34 3.11 -1.78 -12.41
CA LEU A 34 2.42 -2.96 -11.96
C LEU A 34 3.36 -3.94 -11.25
N GLN A 35 4.59 -4.12 -11.75
CA GLN A 35 5.61 -4.94 -11.08
C GLN A 35 5.92 -4.41 -9.67
N ASN A 36 6.03 -3.10 -9.51
CA ASN A 36 6.27 -2.50 -8.20
C ASN A 36 5.08 -2.70 -7.25
N CYS A 37 3.85 -2.54 -7.75
CA CYS A 37 2.64 -2.79 -6.96
C CYS A 37 2.57 -4.25 -6.50
N LEU A 38 2.81 -5.20 -7.41
CA LEU A 38 2.83 -6.64 -7.10
C LEU A 38 3.94 -7.03 -6.11
N ARG A 39 5.08 -6.32 -6.12
CA ARG A 39 6.13 -6.48 -5.11
C ARG A 39 5.66 -6.00 -3.73
N LEU A 40 4.98 -4.85 -3.68
CA LEU A 40 4.48 -4.26 -2.43
C LEU A 40 3.38 -5.09 -1.75
N MET A 41 2.71 -5.99 -2.47
CA MET A 41 1.69 -6.87 -1.91
C MET A 41 2.19 -7.78 -0.78
N ASP A 42 3.48 -8.12 -0.77
CA ASP A 42 4.11 -8.96 0.28
C ASP A 42 4.85 -8.14 1.33
N VAL A 43 4.86 -6.82 1.21
CA VAL A 43 5.52 -5.93 2.19
C VAL A 43 4.49 -5.60 3.28
N PRO A 44 4.88 -5.64 4.57
CA PRO A 44 4.00 -5.17 5.65
C PRO A 44 3.60 -3.72 5.42
N THR A 45 2.32 -3.38 5.57
CA THR A 45 1.83 -2.03 5.25
C THR A 45 2.46 -0.94 6.13
N GLY A 46 2.96 -1.30 7.31
CA GLY A 46 3.71 -0.39 8.19
C GLY A 46 5.08 0.01 7.65
N GLU A 47 5.64 -0.73 6.69
CA GLU A 47 6.92 -0.42 6.03
C GLU A 47 6.74 0.41 4.76
N PHE A 48 5.50 0.71 4.35
CA PHE A 48 5.26 1.48 3.14
C PHE A 48 5.75 2.91 3.30
N THR A 49 6.45 3.40 2.29
CA THR A 49 6.79 4.82 2.17
C THR A 49 5.56 5.63 1.74
N THR A 50 5.63 6.96 1.85
CA THR A 50 4.61 7.86 1.28
C THR A 50 4.36 7.57 -0.20
N GLU A 51 5.43 7.26 -0.93
CA GLU A 51 5.36 6.91 -2.35
C GLU A 51 4.66 5.58 -2.59
N ASP A 52 4.97 4.55 -1.80
CA ASP A 52 4.30 3.25 -1.92
C ASP A 52 2.80 3.36 -1.65
N ILE A 53 2.41 4.13 -0.62
CA ILE A 53 0.99 4.41 -0.31
C ILE A 53 0.33 5.15 -1.47
N ARG A 54 0.98 6.21 -1.99
CA ARG A 54 0.47 6.98 -3.14
C ARG A 54 0.29 6.11 -4.38
N LEU A 55 1.29 5.30 -4.71
CA LEU A 55 1.32 4.41 -5.86
C LEU A 55 0.18 3.40 -5.79
N MET A 56 0.05 2.69 -4.66
CA MET A 56 -0.96 1.66 -4.48
C MET A 56 -2.38 2.22 -4.49
N ILE A 57 -2.62 3.37 -3.83
CA ILE A 57 -3.91 4.07 -3.90
C ILE A 57 -4.20 4.55 -5.32
N GLY A 58 -3.19 5.09 -6.03
CA GLY A 58 -3.33 5.55 -7.41
C GLY A 58 -3.64 4.43 -8.41
N GLN A 59 -3.25 3.19 -8.11
CA GLN A 59 -3.60 1.98 -8.88
C GLN A 59 -4.87 1.29 -8.38
N ASP A 60 -5.60 1.87 -7.42
CA ASP A 60 -6.82 1.29 -6.81
C ASP A 60 -6.57 -0.07 -6.12
N MET A 61 -5.39 -0.25 -5.52
CA MET A 61 -4.99 -1.49 -4.86
C MET A 61 -4.95 -1.33 -3.34
N GLY A 62 -5.78 -2.09 -2.62
CA GLY A 62 -5.78 -2.11 -1.16
C GLY A 62 -6.24 -0.81 -0.49
N VAL A 63 -6.98 0.04 -1.21
CA VAL A 63 -7.38 1.40 -0.77
C VAL A 63 -8.08 1.37 0.59
N GLU A 64 -8.97 0.40 0.84
CA GLU A 64 -9.68 0.27 2.13
C GLU A 64 -8.73 0.17 3.34
N TYR A 65 -7.58 -0.49 3.15
CA TYR A 65 -6.60 -0.71 4.21
C TYR A 65 -5.54 0.39 4.26
N LEU A 66 -5.20 0.97 3.10
CA LEU A 66 -4.18 2.03 3.01
C LEU A 66 -4.73 3.41 3.36
N LEU A 67 -6.03 3.66 3.15
CA LEU A 67 -6.62 4.99 3.38
C LEU A 67 -6.48 5.46 4.85
N PRO A 68 -6.68 4.62 5.89
CA PRO A 68 -6.39 5.01 7.28
C PRO A 68 -4.93 5.40 7.51
N LEU A 69 -3.98 4.69 6.87
CA LEU A 69 -2.54 4.98 6.97
C LEU A 69 -2.20 6.30 6.27
N ALA A 70 -2.75 6.51 5.07
CA ALA A 70 -2.59 7.75 4.32
C ALA A 70 -3.15 8.96 5.09
N ILE A 71 -4.34 8.84 5.69
CA ILE A 71 -4.93 9.91 6.51
C ILE A 71 -4.05 10.20 7.74
N LYS A 72 -3.52 9.17 8.41
CA LYS A 72 -2.58 9.36 9.54
C LYS A 72 -1.33 10.13 9.09
N LEU A 73 -0.78 9.77 7.94
CA LEU A 73 0.41 10.41 7.37
C LEU A 73 0.12 11.87 6.99
N LEU A 74 -0.97 12.13 6.28
CA LEU A 74 -1.38 13.49 5.88
C LEU A 74 -1.79 14.39 7.06
N ARG A 75 -2.21 13.81 8.19
CA ARG A 75 -2.42 14.57 9.43
C ARG A 75 -1.11 15.04 10.05
N GLN A 76 -0.02 14.30 9.85
CA GLN A 76 1.31 14.68 10.36
C GLN A 76 1.98 15.67 9.41
N ASP A 77 1.89 15.42 8.10
CA ASP A 77 2.39 16.29 7.06
C ASP A 77 1.41 16.35 5.87
N PRO A 78 0.60 17.42 5.76
CA PRO A 78 -0.35 17.60 4.66
C PRO A 78 0.31 17.71 3.27
N PHE A 79 1.61 18.01 3.22
CA PHE A 79 2.38 18.13 1.98
C PHE A 79 3.29 16.92 1.74
N ALA A 80 3.07 15.81 2.46
CA ALA A 80 3.85 14.62 2.27
C ALA A 80 3.82 14.18 0.80
N GLU A 81 5.01 14.17 0.20
CA GLU A 81 5.17 13.92 -1.22
C GLU A 81 5.59 12.47 -1.49
N GLY A 82 5.15 11.99 -2.65
CA GLY A 82 5.69 10.79 -3.26
C GLY A 82 6.94 11.13 -4.07
N MET A 83 7.96 10.30 -4.00
CA MET A 83 9.16 10.49 -4.81
C MET A 83 8.77 10.37 -6.28
N TYR A 84 8.95 11.46 -7.03
CA TYR A 84 8.61 11.63 -8.44
C TYR A 84 8.62 10.31 -9.26
N TYR A 85 7.54 10.11 -10.03
CA TYR A 85 7.20 9.03 -10.98
C TYR A 85 6.28 7.92 -10.41
#